data_AF-A0A101SWC6-F1
#
_entry.id   AF-A0A101SWC6-F1
#
_cell.length_a   1.000
_cell.length_b   1.000
_cell.length_c   1.000
_cell.angle_alpha   90.00
_cell.angle_beta   90.00
_cell.angle_gamma   90.00
#
_symmetry.space_group_name_H-M   'P 1'
#
loop_
_entity.id
_entity.type
_entity.pdbx_description
1 polymer ?
#
loop_
_entity_poly.entity_id
_entity_poly.type
_entity_poly.pdbx_seq_one_letter_code
_entity_poly.pdbx_strand_id
1 'polypeptide(L)'
;MEGTLSRQARADAVDREMAVRLLPDAALLALGRWWSENAARLADETPGAHTVRYSPGRWAHITPWPSALASRSQVADAGISRAQVASIVAGALRCEAYREALVATYVWGEG
;
A
#
# COMPACT_ATOMS: atom_id res chain seq x y z
N MET A 1 -30.98 4.28 -7.80
CA MET A 1 -29.50 4.41 -7.75
C MET A 1 -29.03 3.56 -6.56
N GLU A 2 -29.03 2.23 -6.73
CA GLU A 2 -29.05 1.28 -5.60
C GLU A 2 -28.39 -0.06 -6.01
N GLY A 3 -27.10 -0.03 -6.35
CA GLY A 3 -26.39 -1.21 -6.88
C GLY A 3 -25.05 -1.55 -6.22
N THR A 4 -24.39 -0.58 -5.60
CA THR A 4 -23.00 -0.74 -5.11
C THR A 4 -22.92 -1.20 -3.65
N LEU A 5 -23.87 -0.75 -2.81
CA LEU A 5 -23.94 -1.12 -1.38
C LEU A 5 -24.23 -2.62 -1.16
N SER A 6 -24.89 -3.29 -2.11
CA SER A 6 -25.20 -4.72 -2.04
C SER A 6 -23.98 -5.64 -2.27
N ARG A 7 -23.06 -5.24 -3.15
CA ARG A 7 -21.84 -6.05 -3.42
C ARG A 7 -20.84 -5.93 -2.28
N GLN A 8 -20.61 -4.71 -1.78
CA GLN A 8 -19.69 -4.50 -0.66
C GLN A 8 -20.19 -5.20 0.62
N ALA A 9 -21.47 -5.06 0.96
CA ALA A 9 -22.04 -5.74 2.14
C ALA A 9 -21.93 -7.27 2.05
N ARG A 10 -22.00 -7.84 0.84
CA ARG A 10 -21.78 -9.28 0.62
C ARG A 10 -20.32 -9.66 0.77
N ALA A 11 -19.39 -8.85 0.28
CA ALA A 11 -17.97 -9.06 0.49
C ALA A 11 -17.63 -9.01 1.99
N ASP A 12 -18.10 -7.98 2.71
CA ASP A 12 -17.87 -7.83 4.15
C ASP A 12 -18.50 -8.97 4.98
N ALA A 13 -19.60 -9.56 4.51
CA ALA A 13 -20.20 -10.74 5.14
C ALA A 13 -19.34 -12.00 4.94
N VAL A 14 -18.83 -12.20 3.72
CA VAL A 14 -17.90 -13.30 3.41
C VAL A 14 -16.60 -13.14 4.19
N ASP A 15 -16.04 -11.94 4.28
CA ASP A 15 -14.81 -11.67 5.03
C ASP A 15 -14.99 -12.00 6.52
N ARG A 16 -16.12 -11.60 7.12
CA ARG A 16 -16.44 -11.96 8.51
C ARG A 16 -16.60 -13.46 8.72
N GLU A 17 -17.22 -14.16 7.77
CA GLU A 17 -17.36 -15.62 7.82
C GLU A 17 -16.01 -16.32 7.68
N MET A 18 -15.15 -15.84 6.78
CA MET A 18 -13.82 -16.40 6.57
C MET A 18 -12.88 -16.11 7.74
N ALA A 19 -13.01 -14.96 8.40
CA ALA A 19 -12.20 -14.58 9.54
C ALA A 19 -12.40 -15.50 10.77
N VAL A 20 -13.58 -16.10 10.92
CA VAL A 20 -13.87 -17.02 12.04
C VAL A 20 -13.52 -18.48 11.72
N ARG A 21 -13.17 -18.79 10.46
CA ARG A 21 -12.79 -20.14 10.04
C ARG A 21 -11.30 -20.36 10.24
N LEU A 22 -10.96 -21.35 11.06
CA LEU A 22 -9.57 -21.79 11.17
C LEU A 22 -9.13 -22.45 9.87
N LEU A 23 -7.91 -22.16 9.45
CA LEU A 23 -7.28 -22.89 8.35
C LEU A 23 -7.04 -24.34 8.78
N PRO A 24 -7.22 -25.32 7.88
CA PRO A 24 -6.83 -26.70 8.15
C PRO A 24 -5.34 -26.79 8.49
N ASP A 25 -4.95 -27.73 9.36
CA ASP A 25 -3.55 -27.92 9.79
C ASP A 25 -2.58 -28.10 8.61
N ALA A 26 -3.02 -28.80 7.56
CA ALA A 26 -2.23 -28.97 6.34
C ALA A 26 -1.93 -27.64 5.63
N ALA A 27 -2.87 -26.69 5.64
CA ALA A 27 -2.69 -25.37 5.06
C ALA A 27 -1.76 -24.50 5.93
N LEU A 28 -1.86 -24.60 7.25
CA LEU A 28 -0.94 -23.92 8.18
C LEU A 28 0.50 -24.42 8.01
N LEU A 29 0.69 -25.74 7.87
CA LEU A 29 1.99 -26.34 7.61
C LEU A 29 2.57 -25.92 6.25
N ALA A 30 1.74 -25.89 5.20
CA ALA A 30 2.15 -25.42 3.87
C ALA A 30 2.54 -23.94 3.90
N LEU A 31 1.78 -23.10 4.61
CA LEU A 31 2.07 -21.69 4.79
C LEU A 31 3.38 -21.46 5.55
N GLY A 32 3.62 -22.23 6.63
CA GLY A 32 4.87 -22.15 7.38
C GLY A 32 6.09 -22.53 6.53
N ARG A 33 5.99 -23.59 5.71
CA ARG A 33 7.06 -23.98 4.77
C ARG A 33 7.32 -22.90 3.73
N TRP A 34 6.26 -22.44 3.07
CA TRP A 34 6.34 -21.35 2.10
C TRP A 34 6.98 -20.11 2.71
N TRP A 35 6.57 -19.72 3.92
CA TRP A 35 7.16 -18.57 4.62
C TRP A 35 8.65 -18.77 4.88
N SER A 36 9.04 -19.95 5.37
CA SER A 36 10.44 -20.26 5.68
C SER A 36 11.34 -20.23 4.43
N GLU A 37 10.84 -20.70 3.29
CA GLU A 37 11.53 -20.65 2.00
C GLU A 37 11.65 -19.22 1.44
N ASN A 38 10.71 -18.35 1.78
CA ASN A 38 10.60 -17.01 1.22
C ASN A 38 11.05 -15.89 2.17
N ALA A 39 11.30 -16.18 3.44
CA ALA A 39 11.63 -15.19 4.46
C ALA A 39 12.87 -14.36 4.09
N ALA A 40 13.92 -14.98 3.54
CA ALA A 40 15.11 -14.26 3.08
C ALA A 40 14.86 -13.41 1.81
N ARG A 41 13.89 -13.79 0.99
CA ARG A 41 13.48 -13.05 -0.23
C ARG A 41 12.51 -11.91 0.09
N LEU A 42 11.76 -12.06 1.17
CA LEU A 42 10.79 -11.11 1.70
C LEU A 42 11.28 -10.55 3.05
N ALA A 43 12.58 -10.25 3.14
CA ALA A 43 13.25 -9.81 4.37
C ALA A 43 12.72 -8.49 4.95
N ASP A 44 11.71 -7.88 4.32
CA ASP A 44 10.99 -6.76 4.89
C ASP A 44 9.99 -7.32 5.94
N GLU A 45 10.53 -7.64 7.12
CA GLU A 45 9.86 -8.25 8.27
C GLU A 45 8.73 -7.41 8.88
N THR A 46 8.36 -6.29 8.26
CA THR A 46 7.27 -5.44 8.75
C THR A 46 5.99 -5.73 7.97
N PRO A 47 4.94 -6.28 8.60
CA PRO A 47 3.61 -6.29 8.02
C PRO A 47 3.21 -4.85 7.63
N GLY A 48 3.15 -4.57 6.33
CA GLY A 48 2.89 -3.22 5.82
C GLY A 48 4.11 -2.44 5.31
N ALA A 49 5.33 -2.97 5.32
CA ALA A 49 6.47 -2.37 4.59
C ALA A 49 6.46 -2.72 3.10
N HIS A 50 5.28 -2.76 2.47
CA HIS A 50 5.21 -2.89 1.01
C HIS A 50 5.77 -1.61 0.39
N THR A 51 7.04 -1.71 -0.04
CA THR A 51 7.76 -0.68 -0.76
C THR A 51 7.59 -0.89 -2.25
N VAL A 52 7.02 0.11 -2.92
CA VAL A 52 6.92 0.14 -4.38
C VAL A 52 8.04 0.99 -4.95
N ARG A 53 8.46 0.71 -6.19
CA ARG A 53 9.49 1.49 -6.88
C ARG A 53 8.82 2.40 -7.89
N TYR A 54 9.12 3.68 -7.84
CA TYR A 54 8.61 4.64 -8.80
C TYR A 54 9.75 5.49 -9.36
N SER A 55 9.62 5.95 -10.60
CA SER A 55 10.56 6.88 -11.22
C SER A 55 10.07 8.32 -10.99
N PRO A 56 10.72 9.15 -10.14
CA PRO A 56 10.23 10.49 -9.83
C PRO A 56 10.06 11.39 -11.07
N GLY A 57 10.91 11.21 -12.08
CA GLY A 57 10.84 11.93 -13.35
C GLY A 57 9.53 11.74 -14.13
N ARG A 58 8.81 10.62 -13.95
CA ARG A 58 7.49 10.41 -14.58
C ARG A 58 6.41 11.35 -14.05
N TRP A 59 6.67 11.99 -12.91
CA TRP A 59 5.73 12.87 -12.21
C TRP A 59 6.11 14.36 -12.31
N ALA A 60 7.06 14.71 -13.19
CA ALA A 60 7.67 16.04 -13.27
C ALA A 60 6.66 17.20 -13.40
N HIS A 61 5.50 16.96 -14.01
CA HIS A 61 4.47 17.98 -14.25
C HIS A 61 3.38 18.05 -13.17
N ILE A 62 3.38 17.16 -12.18
CA ILE A 62 2.35 17.13 -11.13
C ILE A 62 2.69 18.14 -10.05
N THR A 63 1.81 19.11 -9.82
CA THR A 63 1.95 20.16 -8.79
C THR A 63 0.62 20.33 -8.04
N PRO A 64 0.62 20.40 -6.69
CA PRO A 64 1.78 20.36 -5.79
C PRO A 64 2.39 18.95 -5.67
N TRP A 65 3.67 18.88 -5.31
CA TRP A 65 4.39 17.62 -5.07
C TRP A 65 4.72 17.49 -3.59
N PRO A 66 4.41 16.35 -2.95
CA PRO A 66 4.72 16.17 -1.53
C PRO A 66 6.23 16.23 -1.31
N SER A 67 6.68 17.11 -0.43
CA SER A 67 8.12 17.33 -0.15
C SER A 67 8.82 16.11 0.45
N ALA A 68 8.04 15.20 1.05
CA ALA A 68 8.52 13.93 1.60
C ALA A 68 8.80 12.86 0.53
N LEU A 69 8.37 13.08 -0.73
CA LEU A 69 8.74 12.22 -1.85
C LEU A 69 10.09 12.64 -2.44
N ALA A 70 10.75 11.72 -3.13
CA ALA A 70 11.99 12.01 -3.85
C ALA A 70 11.76 13.16 -4.84
N SER A 71 12.80 13.95 -5.07
CA SER A 71 12.74 15.06 -6.01
C SER A 71 12.38 14.56 -7.40
N ARG A 72 11.43 15.22 -8.07
CA ARG A 72 11.04 14.89 -9.44
C ARG A 72 12.18 15.03 -10.45
N SER A 73 13.23 15.78 -10.12
CA SER A 73 14.45 15.89 -10.94
C SER A 73 15.40 14.72 -10.78
N GLN A 74 15.12 13.79 -9.86
CA GLN A 74 15.94 12.61 -9.65
C GLN A 74 15.77 11.63 -10.83
N VAL A 75 16.91 11.22 -11.40
CA VAL A 75 16.97 10.31 -12.55
C VAL A 75 16.82 8.85 -12.13
N ALA A 76 17.23 8.50 -10.91
CA ALA A 76 17.13 7.15 -10.36
C ALA A 76 15.73 6.87 -9.78
N ASP A 77 15.29 5.62 -9.91
CA ASP A 77 14.09 5.13 -9.22
C ASP A 77 14.20 5.34 -7.70
N ALA A 78 13.06 5.61 -7.08
CA ALA A 78 12.92 5.78 -5.64
C ALA A 78 11.95 4.72 -5.08
N GLY A 79 12.19 4.31 -3.84
CA GLY A 79 11.28 3.46 -3.09
C GLY A 79 10.32 4.30 -2.24
N ILE A 80 9.07 3.85 -2.11
CA ILE A 80 8.15 4.38 -1.11
C ILE A 80 7.34 3.26 -0.47
N SER A 81 7.36 3.20 0.86
CA SER A 81 6.59 2.23 1.64
C SER A 81 5.21 2.73 2.00
N ARG A 82 4.27 1.79 2.24
CA ARG A 82 2.93 2.12 2.76
C ARG A 82 2.98 2.97 4.04
N ALA A 83 3.94 2.71 4.92
CA ALA A 83 4.11 3.48 6.16
C ALA A 83 4.52 4.94 5.89
N GLN A 84 5.41 5.15 4.91
CA GLN A 84 5.77 6.49 4.46
C GLN A 84 4.55 7.21 3.86
N VAL A 85 3.77 6.55 2.99
CA VAL A 85 2.53 7.11 2.42
C VAL A 85 1.55 7.53 3.51
N ALA A 86 1.31 6.66 4.50
CA ALA A 86 0.41 6.96 5.61
C ALA A 86 0.86 8.20 6.41
N SER A 87 2.17 8.33 6.64
CA SER A 87 2.75 9.49 7.31
C SER A 87 2.57 10.78 6.47
N ILE A 88 2.83 10.71 5.16
CA ILE A 88 2.66 11.84 4.23
C ILE A 88 1.21 12.28 4.19
N VAL A 89 0.27 11.34 4.04
CA VAL A 89 -1.17 11.61 4.03
C VAL A 89 -1.60 12.24 5.35
N ALA A 90 -1.19 11.69 6.50
CA ALA A 90 -1.54 12.26 7.79
C ALA A 90 -1.00 13.69 7.96
N GLY A 91 0.22 13.97 7.48
CA GLY A 91 0.79 15.33 7.46
C GLY A 91 0.01 16.28 6.56
N ALA A 92 -0.27 15.86 5.33
CA ALA A 92 -1.01 16.64 4.36
C ALA A 92 -2.44 16.95 4.85
N LEU A 93 -3.13 16.00 5.48
CA LEU A 93 -4.46 16.21 6.04
C LEU A 93 -4.46 17.25 7.18
N ARG A 94 -3.44 17.25 8.05
CA ARG A 94 -3.31 18.27 9.12
C ARG A 94 -3.06 19.67 8.57
N CYS A 95 -2.42 19.78 7.42
CA CYS A 95 -2.11 21.05 6.76
C CYS A 95 -3.11 21.40 5.64
N GLU A 96 -4.22 20.66 5.52
CA GLU A 96 -5.22 20.81 4.44
C GLU A 96 -4.64 20.72 3.01
N ALA A 97 -3.48 20.08 2.85
CA ALA A 97 -2.77 19.86 1.60
C ALA A 97 -3.32 18.62 0.85
N TYR A 98 -4.64 18.56 0.62
CA TYR A 98 -5.32 17.37 0.10
C TYR A 98 -4.78 16.86 -1.26
N ARG A 99 -4.29 17.76 -2.11
CA ARG A 99 -3.68 17.39 -3.39
C ARG A 99 -2.39 16.60 -3.19
N GLU A 100 -1.58 16.95 -2.19
CA GLU A 100 -0.36 16.20 -1.85
C GLU A 100 -0.69 14.82 -1.28
N ALA A 101 -1.74 14.72 -0.45
CA ALA A 101 -2.24 13.43 0.02
C ALA A 101 -2.64 12.52 -1.15
N LEU A 102 -3.40 13.05 -2.12
CA LEU A 102 -3.81 12.31 -3.31
C LEU A 102 -2.58 11.85 -4.13
N VAL A 103 -1.64 12.74 -4.38
CA VAL A 103 -0.42 12.41 -5.13
C VAL A 103 0.37 11.29 -4.44
N ALA A 104 0.55 11.35 -3.12
CA ALA A 104 1.25 10.32 -2.38
C ALA A 104 0.56 8.94 -2.50
N THR A 105 -0.77 8.90 -2.47
CA THR A 105 -1.52 7.64 -2.66
C THR A 105 -1.43 7.10 -4.08
N TYR A 106 -1.41 7.99 -5.08
CA TYR A 106 -1.40 7.60 -6.48
C TYR A 106 0.00 7.14 -6.92
N VAL A 107 1.07 7.78 -6.43
CA VAL A 107 2.46 7.32 -6.61
C VAL A 107 2.66 5.91 -6.02
N TRP A 108 2.03 5.62 -4.88
CA TRP A 108 2.12 4.29 -4.27
C TRP A 108 1.27 3.23 -5.00
N GLY A 109 0.14 3.62 -5.60
CA GLY A 109 -0.73 2.72 -6.34
C GLY A 109 -0.23 2.37 -7.76
N GLU A 110 0.54 3.25 -8.39
CA GLU A 110 1.09 3.10 -9.76
C GLU A 110 2.55 2.60 -9.79
N GLY A 111 3.19 2.48 -8.63
CA GLY A 111 4.58 1.98 -8.48
C GLY A 111 4.70 0.46 -8.46
#